data_AF-A0A4Q3GU35-F1
#
_entry.id   AF-A0A4Q3GU35-F1
#
_cell.length_a   1.000
_cell.length_b   1.000
_cell.length_c   1.000
_cell.angle_alpha   90.00
_cell.angle_beta   90.00
_cell.angle_gamma   90.00
#
_symmetry.space_group_name_H-M   'P 1'
#
loop_
_entity.id
_entity.type
_entity.pdbx_description
1 polymer ?
#
loop_
_entity_poly.entity_id
_entity_poly.type
_entity_poly.pdbx_seq_one_letter_code
_entity_poly.pdbx_strand_id
1 'polypeptide(L)'
;MPPALKQEDARDALPVSPRSMRVVTDTIARDLESYSQSNNLIVRQIKLLAINALIEAARAGDLGKGFAVVANEVQHLADSSTSIAERFQENVLGRIGMSRTMANGLVAQMEGERLTDLAQTLVQLIVRNLFERTADVRWWATDNALWEALAEPEAARLSHAADRLGVINRFYTVYL
;
A
#
# COMPACT_ATOMS: atom_id res chain seq x y z
N MET A 1 -12.29 -42.57 -19.32
CA MET A 1 -11.26 -41.56 -19.02
C MET A 1 -11.81 -40.21 -19.48
N PRO A 2 -12.22 -39.31 -18.57
CA PRO A 2 -12.61 -37.96 -18.94
C PRO A 2 -11.36 -37.11 -19.23
N PRO A 3 -11.41 -36.17 -20.20
CA PRO A 3 -10.28 -35.31 -20.50
C PRO A 3 -10.14 -34.21 -19.44
N ALA A 4 -8.90 -33.89 -19.09
CA ALA A 4 -8.54 -32.89 -18.10
C ALA A 4 -9.02 -31.48 -18.51
N LEU A 5 -9.71 -30.81 -17.58
CA LEU A 5 -10.08 -29.40 -17.67
C LEU A 5 -8.79 -28.55 -17.68
N LYS A 6 -8.67 -27.71 -18.70
CA LYS A 6 -7.66 -26.67 -18.81
C LYS A 6 -7.73 -25.74 -17.59
N GLN A 7 -6.64 -25.65 -16.84
CA GLN A 7 -6.36 -24.54 -15.93
C GLN A 7 -5.99 -23.31 -16.78
N GLU A 8 -6.98 -22.53 -17.18
CA GLU A 8 -6.81 -21.15 -17.65
C GLU A 8 -7.64 -20.26 -16.74
N ASP A 9 -7.09 -19.89 -15.58
CA ASP A 9 -7.54 -18.70 -14.84
C ASP A 9 -6.33 -18.10 -14.09
N ALA A 10 -5.23 -17.89 -14.82
CA ALA A 10 -4.17 -16.98 -14.41
C ALA A 10 -4.69 -15.55 -14.63
N ARG A 11 -5.61 -15.12 -13.77
CA ARG A 11 -6.01 -13.71 -13.69
C ARG A 11 -4.76 -12.90 -13.36
N ASP A 12 -4.51 -11.86 -14.15
CA ASP A 12 -3.61 -10.75 -13.82
C ASP A 12 -3.83 -10.33 -12.36
N ALA A 13 -3.05 -10.90 -11.45
CA ALA A 13 -3.05 -10.49 -10.06
C ALA A 13 -2.31 -9.16 -10.02
N LEU A 14 -3.08 -8.07 -10.04
CA LEU A 14 -2.58 -6.73 -9.71
C LEU A 14 -1.57 -6.86 -8.56
N PRO A 15 -0.36 -6.27 -8.68
CA PRO A 15 0.64 -6.40 -7.63
C PRO A 15 0.02 -5.98 -6.30
N VAL A 16 -0.02 -6.94 -5.36
CA VAL A 16 -0.58 -6.73 -4.04
C VAL A 16 0.31 -5.73 -3.34
N SER A 17 -0.18 -4.49 -3.27
CA SER A 17 0.48 -3.39 -2.58
C SER A 17 -0.46 -2.84 -1.52
N PRO A 18 0.08 -2.18 -0.47
CA PRO A 18 -0.77 -1.47 0.48
C PRO A 18 -1.70 -0.44 -0.19
N ARG A 19 -1.28 0.14 -1.33
CA ARG A 19 -2.12 1.03 -2.14
C ARG A 19 -3.29 0.27 -2.79
N SER A 20 -3.04 -0.91 -3.35
CA SER A 20 -4.08 -1.80 -3.91
C SER A 20 -5.06 -2.24 -2.82
N MET A 21 -4.56 -2.58 -1.63
CA MET A 21 -5.40 -2.92 -0.46
C MET A 21 -6.31 -1.75 -0.07
N ARG A 22 -5.80 -0.51 -0.10
CA ARG A 22 -6.60 0.69 0.18
C ARG A 22 -7.77 0.85 -0.79
N VAL A 23 -7.51 0.68 -2.09
CA VAL A 23 -8.55 0.75 -3.15
C VAL A 23 -9.63 -0.30 -2.93
N VAL A 24 -9.23 -1.53 -2.58
CA VAL A 24 -10.18 -2.61 -2.26
C VAL A 24 -11.00 -2.26 -1.02
N THR A 25 -10.37 -1.83 0.07
CA THR A 25 -11.09 -1.45 1.30
C THR A 25 -12.05 -0.29 1.11
N ASP A 26 -11.70 0.70 0.27
CA ASP A 26 -12.58 1.83 -0.08
C ASP A 26 -13.76 1.38 -0.96
N THR A 27 -13.57 0.36 -1.79
CA THR A 27 -14.65 -0.21 -2.61
C THR A 27 -15.61 -1.03 -1.75
N ILE A 28 -15.09 -1.90 -0.88
CA ILE A 28 -15.91 -2.66 0.07
C ILE A 28 -16.72 -1.71 0.97
N ALA A 29 -16.13 -0.60 1.42
CA ALA A 29 -16.84 0.39 2.23
C ALA A 29 -18.04 1.00 1.50
N ARG A 30 -17.86 1.36 0.21
CA ARG A 30 -18.94 1.92 -0.62
C ARG A 30 -20.03 0.89 -0.90
N ASP A 31 -19.65 -0.35 -1.21
CA ASP A 31 -20.61 -1.43 -1.47
C ASP A 31 -21.42 -1.75 -0.22
N LEU A 32 -20.77 -1.79 0.95
CA LEU A 32 -21.43 -1.99 2.24
C LEU A 32 -22.48 -0.90 2.52
N GLU A 33 -22.15 0.36 2.25
CA GLU A 33 -23.07 1.48 2.42
C GLU A 33 -24.28 1.36 1.48
N SER A 34 -24.05 1.01 0.21
CA SER A 34 -25.12 0.78 -0.77
C SER A 34 -26.05 -0.37 -0.38
N TYR A 35 -25.49 -1.50 0.08
CA TYR A 35 -26.28 -2.65 0.53
C TYR A 35 -27.05 -2.35 1.81
N SER A 36 -26.46 -1.61 2.76
CA SER A 36 -27.16 -1.19 3.97
C SER A 36 -28.36 -0.30 3.65
N GLN A 37 -28.21 0.67 2.74
CA GLN A 37 -29.32 1.50 2.28
C GLN A 37 -30.43 0.67 1.62
N SER A 38 -30.07 -0.28 0.76
CA SER A 38 -31.02 -1.17 0.09
C SER A 38 -31.78 -2.05 1.08
N ASN A 39 -31.08 -2.63 2.05
CA ASN A 39 -31.69 -3.43 3.11
C ASN A 39 -32.67 -2.60 3.97
N ASN A 40 -32.29 -1.36 4.31
CA ASN A 40 -33.18 -0.45 5.05
C ASN A 40 -34.45 -0.06 4.26
N LEU A 41 -34.40 -0.04 2.93
CA LEU A 41 -35.59 0.17 2.10
C LEU A 41 -36.51 -1.05 2.13
N ILE A 42 -35.94 -2.26 1.97
CA ILE A 42 -36.69 -3.52 2.03
C ILE A 42 -37.36 -3.68 3.40
N VAL A 43 -36.62 -3.47 4.48
CA VAL A 43 -37.15 -3.58 5.84
C VAL A 43 -38.30 -2.59 6.07
N ARG A 44 -38.20 -1.35 5.57
CA ARG A 44 -39.31 -0.38 5.64
C ARG A 44 -40.54 -0.87 4.88
N GLN A 45 -40.37 -1.46 3.70
CA GLN A 45 -41.48 -2.05 2.95
C GLN A 45 -42.13 -3.23 3.70
N ILE A 46 -41.33 -4.10 4.32
CA ILE A 46 -41.84 -5.22 5.14
C ILE A 46 -42.65 -4.69 6.31
N LYS A 47 -42.15 -3.66 7.02
CA LYS A 47 -42.89 -3.03 8.13
C LYS A 47 -44.23 -2.47 7.68
N LEU A 48 -44.27 -1.77 6.54
CA LEU A 48 -45.53 -1.26 5.97
C LEU A 48 -46.49 -2.39 5.60
N LEU A 49 -46.00 -3.47 5.00
CA LEU A 49 -46.83 -4.62 4.65
C LEU A 49 -47.43 -5.29 5.91
N ALA A 50 -46.63 -5.40 6.97
CA ALA A 50 -47.07 -5.95 8.25
C ALA A 50 -48.10 -5.03 8.95
N ILE A 51 -47.94 -3.71 8.88
CA ILE A 51 -48.94 -2.75 9.37
C ILE A 51 -50.25 -2.91 8.60
N ASN A 52 -50.19 -3.00 7.28
CA ASN A 52 -51.39 -3.21 6.46
C ASN A 52 -52.09 -4.53 6.81
N ALA A 53 -51.32 -5.59 7.06
CA ALA A 53 -51.86 -6.88 7.50
C ALA A 53 -52.52 -6.79 8.89
N LEU A 54 -51.95 -6.01 9.83
CA LEU A 54 -52.59 -5.76 11.13
C LEU A 54 -53.90 -4.99 11.00
N ILE A 55 -53.96 -3.99 10.13
CA ILE A 55 -55.19 -3.22 9.88
C ILE A 55 -56.28 -4.13 9.34
N GLU A 56 -55.97 -4.98 8.36
CA GLU A 56 -56.95 -5.88 7.77
C GLU A 56 -57.37 -6.99 8.75
N ALA A 57 -56.44 -7.49 9.56
CA ALA A 57 -56.74 -8.42 10.65
C ALA A 57 -57.70 -7.80 11.68
N ALA A 58 -57.49 -6.54 12.06
CA ALA A 58 -58.41 -5.82 12.94
C ALA A 58 -59.79 -5.63 12.30
N ARG A 59 -59.84 -5.36 10.99
CA ARG A 59 -61.07 -5.18 10.23
C ARG A 59 -61.89 -6.47 10.12
N ALA A 60 -61.22 -7.62 10.03
CA ALA A 60 -61.84 -8.94 10.03
C ALA A 60 -62.32 -9.41 11.42
N GLY A 61 -62.05 -8.65 12.49
CA GLY A 61 -62.49 -8.94 13.85
C GLY A 61 -61.96 -10.29 14.36
N ASP A 62 -62.85 -11.15 14.85
CA ASP A 62 -62.46 -12.45 15.42
C ASP A 62 -61.80 -13.38 14.39
N LEU A 63 -62.17 -13.29 13.11
CA LEU A 63 -61.59 -14.09 12.04
C LEU A 63 -60.14 -13.67 11.71
N GLY A 64 -59.76 -12.42 12.05
CA GLY A 64 -58.44 -11.87 11.76
C GLY A 64 -57.38 -12.14 12.83
N LYS A 65 -57.74 -12.71 13.98
CA LYS A 65 -56.82 -12.91 15.12
C LYS A 65 -55.54 -13.68 14.75
N GLY A 66 -55.64 -14.72 13.90
CA GLY A 66 -54.47 -15.46 13.42
C GLY A 66 -53.55 -14.62 12.54
N PHE A 67 -54.12 -13.80 11.66
CA PHE A 67 -53.34 -12.89 10.80
C PHE A 67 -52.66 -11.79 11.61
N ALA A 68 -53.28 -11.30 12.69
CA ALA A 68 -52.67 -10.32 13.58
C ALA A 68 -51.38 -10.85 14.25
N VAL A 69 -51.38 -12.12 14.66
CA VAL A 69 -50.18 -12.76 15.24
C VAL A 69 -49.06 -12.84 14.22
N VAL A 70 -49.36 -13.29 13.00
CA VAL A 70 -48.36 -13.38 11.92
C VAL A 70 -47.81 -12.00 11.58
N ALA A 71 -48.67 -10.98 11.48
CA ALA A 71 -48.24 -9.63 11.15
C ALA A 71 -47.33 -9.01 12.23
N ASN A 72 -47.59 -9.26 13.51
CA ASN A 72 -46.70 -8.87 14.60
C ASN A 72 -45.34 -9.59 14.53
N GLU A 73 -45.33 -10.89 14.21
CA GLU A 73 -44.08 -11.64 14.05
C GLU A 73 -43.26 -11.09 12.87
N VAL A 74 -43.91 -10.71 11.77
CA VAL A 74 -43.24 -10.07 10.63
C VAL A 74 -42.62 -8.72 11.02
N GLN A 75 -43.29 -7.91 11.84
CA GLN A 75 -42.68 -6.67 12.37
C GLN A 75 -41.45 -6.97 13.23
N HIS A 76 -41.57 -7.94 14.14
CA HIS A 76 -40.48 -8.32 15.02
C HIS A 76 -39.25 -8.85 14.24
N LEU A 77 -39.48 -9.64 13.18
CA LEU A 77 -38.43 -10.08 12.26
C LEU A 77 -37.79 -8.91 11.51
N ALA A 78 -38.59 -7.94 11.06
CA ALA A 78 -38.09 -6.74 10.39
C ALA A 78 -37.22 -5.86 11.31
N ASP A 79 -37.61 -5.70 12.58
CA ASP A 79 -36.82 -5.02 13.60
C ASP A 79 -35.51 -5.75 13.88
N SER A 80 -35.58 -7.07 14.06
CA SER A 80 -34.40 -7.92 14.27
C SER A 80 -33.44 -7.82 13.08
N SER A 81 -33.96 -7.84 11.86
CA SER A 81 -33.18 -7.67 10.62
C SER A 81 -32.51 -6.30 10.54
N THR A 82 -33.14 -5.24 11.05
CA THR A 82 -32.54 -3.90 11.13
C THR A 82 -31.34 -3.91 12.07
N SER A 83 -31.54 -4.43 13.28
CA SER A 83 -30.48 -4.47 14.30
C SER A 83 -29.27 -5.30 13.86
N ILE A 84 -29.51 -6.44 13.20
CA ILE A 84 -28.43 -7.28 12.65
C ILE A 84 -27.65 -6.53 11.58
N ALA A 85 -28.34 -5.84 10.67
CA ALA A 85 -27.70 -5.08 9.60
C ALA A 85 -26.87 -3.91 10.14
N GLU A 86 -27.37 -3.18 11.14
CA GLU A 86 -26.64 -2.10 11.81
C GLU A 86 -25.35 -2.62 12.48
N ARG A 87 -25.45 -3.71 13.25
CA ARG A 87 -24.27 -4.33 13.89
C ARG A 87 -23.27 -4.85 12.87
N PHE A 88 -23.76 -5.43 11.77
CA PHE A 88 -22.91 -5.88 10.67
C PHE A 88 -22.16 -4.71 10.03
N GLN A 89 -22.87 -3.62 9.72
CA GLN A 89 -22.26 -2.42 9.18
C GLN A 89 -21.18 -1.86 10.12
N GLU A 90 -21.47 -1.74 11.41
CA GLU A 90 -20.50 -1.27 12.41
C GLU A 90 -19.25 -2.16 12.46
N ASN A 91 -19.43 -3.49 12.52
CA ASN A 91 -18.31 -4.43 12.60
C ASN A 91 -17.42 -4.38 11.35
N VAL A 92 -18.04 -4.36 10.16
CA VAL A 92 -17.31 -4.37 8.90
C VAL A 92 -16.61 -3.03 8.68
N LEU A 93 -17.26 -1.89 8.96
CA LEU A 93 -16.62 -0.58 8.88
C LEU A 93 -15.45 -0.46 9.86
N GLY A 94 -15.58 -0.99 11.08
CA GLY A 94 -14.48 -1.06 12.04
C GLY A 94 -13.29 -1.85 11.51
N ARG A 95 -13.54 -3.03 10.93
CA ARG A 95 -12.51 -3.87 10.30
C ARG A 95 -11.85 -3.21 9.09
N ILE A 96 -12.63 -2.53 8.24
CA ILE A 96 -12.13 -1.74 7.10
C ILE A 96 -11.22 -0.62 7.60
N GLY A 97 -11.62 0.09 8.65
CA GLY A 97 -10.81 1.14 9.28
C GLY A 97 -9.47 0.61 9.79
N MET A 98 -9.47 -0.53 10.49
CA MET A 98 -8.23 -1.19 10.93
C MET A 98 -7.34 -1.57 9.73
N SER A 99 -7.92 -2.17 8.69
CA SER A 99 -7.17 -2.55 7.49
C SER A 99 -6.57 -1.34 6.78
N ARG A 100 -7.27 -0.19 6.75
CA ARG A 100 -6.77 1.07 6.19
C ARG A 100 -5.58 1.60 6.98
N THR A 101 -5.66 1.58 8.31
CA THR A 101 -4.56 1.99 9.19
C THR A 101 -3.33 1.11 9.00
N MET A 102 -3.51 -0.21 8.93
CA MET A 102 -2.43 -1.16 8.65
C MET A 102 -1.79 -0.91 7.29
N ALA A 103 -2.60 -0.72 6.23
CA ALA A 103 -2.10 -0.42 4.90
C ALA A 103 -1.27 0.88 4.88
N ASN A 104 -1.74 1.94 5.54
CA ASN A 104 -0.99 3.19 5.65
C ASN A 104 0.34 3.02 6.41
N GLY A 105 0.34 2.24 7.49
CA GLY A 105 1.56 1.91 8.22
C GLY A 105 2.59 1.17 7.36
N LEU A 106 2.14 0.19 6.58
CA LEU A 106 3.00 -0.54 5.64
C LEU A 106 3.58 0.36 4.55
N VAL A 107 2.80 1.29 3.99
CA VAL A 107 3.34 2.29 3.03
C VAL A 107 4.45 3.10 3.68
N ALA A 108 4.19 3.65 4.86
CA ALA A 108 5.15 4.50 5.56
C ALA A 108 6.44 3.75 5.89
N GLN A 109 6.33 2.49 6.32
CA GLN A 109 7.49 1.65 6.62
C GLN A 109 8.29 1.32 5.36
N MET A 110 7.62 0.83 4.31
CA MET A 110 8.29 0.41 3.07
C MET A 110 8.93 1.58 2.30
N GLU A 111 8.24 2.72 2.21
CA GLU A 111 8.78 3.89 1.50
C GLU A 111 9.84 4.59 2.35
N GLY A 112 9.63 4.69 3.67
CA GLY A 112 10.56 5.32 4.60
C GLY A 112 11.89 4.59 4.68
N GLU A 113 11.88 3.30 5.03
CA GLU A 113 13.10 2.50 5.19
C GLU A 113 13.91 2.46 3.89
N ARG A 114 13.24 2.23 2.75
CA ARG A 114 13.93 2.13 1.46
C ARG A 114 14.58 3.45 1.03
N LEU A 115 13.92 4.58 1.28
CA LEU A 115 14.49 5.89 0.98
C LEU A 115 15.67 6.21 1.90
N THR A 116 15.58 5.83 3.18
CA THR A 116 16.68 5.96 4.13
C THR A 116 17.88 5.12 3.73
N ASP A 117 17.69 3.85 3.34
CA ASP A 117 18.75 2.96 2.88
C ASP A 117 19.44 3.49 1.62
N LEU A 118 18.66 4.01 0.67
CA LEU A 118 19.18 4.64 -0.54
C LEU A 118 20.01 5.89 -0.19
N ALA A 119 19.47 6.76 0.67
CA ALA A 119 20.16 7.97 1.10
C ALA A 119 21.47 7.62 1.82
N GLN A 120 21.46 6.62 2.71
CA GLN A 120 22.65 6.16 3.41
C GLN A 120 23.68 5.59 2.44
N THR A 121 23.26 4.81 1.44
CA THR A 121 24.15 4.30 0.39
C THR A 121 24.79 5.44 -0.42
N LEU A 122 24.01 6.43 -0.83
CA LEU A 122 24.53 7.61 -1.54
C LEU A 122 25.51 8.41 -0.70
N VAL A 123 25.22 8.61 0.60
CA VAL A 123 26.15 9.27 1.52
C VAL A 123 27.46 8.49 1.64
N GLN A 124 27.40 7.16 1.77
CA GLN A 124 28.61 6.33 1.82
C GLN A 124 29.45 6.44 0.54
N LEU A 125 28.81 6.47 -0.62
CA LEU A 125 29.50 6.68 -1.90
C LEU A 125 30.17 8.05 -1.99
N ILE A 126 29.48 9.10 -1.55
CA ILE A 126 30.04 10.47 -1.51
C ILE A 126 31.22 10.54 -0.54
N VAL A 127 31.08 9.99 0.66
CA VAL A 127 32.15 9.97 1.68
C VAL A 127 33.37 9.22 1.15
N ARG A 128 33.17 8.04 0.54
CA ARG A 128 34.26 7.27 -0.08
C ARG A 128 34.92 8.08 -1.19
N ASN A 129 34.15 8.69 -2.10
CA ASN A 129 34.71 9.47 -3.20
C ASN A 129 35.51 10.68 -2.70
N LEU A 130 35.02 11.39 -1.69
CA LEU A 130 35.70 12.56 -1.13
C LEU A 130 36.99 12.17 -0.40
N PHE A 131 36.99 11.03 0.31
CA PHE A 131 38.18 10.48 0.96
C PHE A 131 39.27 10.15 -0.06
N GLU A 132 38.91 9.45 -1.13
CA GLU A 132 39.83 9.08 -2.22
C GLU A 132 40.37 10.33 -2.92
N ARG A 133 39.52 11.33 -3.19
CA ARG A 133 39.97 12.60 -3.79
C ARG A 133 40.94 13.37 -2.88
N THR A 134 40.76 13.29 -1.56
CA THR A 134 41.71 13.89 -0.61
C THR A 134 43.06 13.19 -0.67
N ALA A 135 43.08 11.87 -0.84
CA ALA A 135 44.30 11.11 -1.04
C ALA A 135 44.99 11.48 -2.38
N ASP A 136 44.22 11.63 -3.47
CA ASP A 136 44.73 12.11 -4.78
C ASP A 136 45.46 13.45 -4.62
N VAL A 137 44.80 14.45 -4.02
CA VAL A 137 45.36 15.80 -3.85
C VAL A 137 46.62 15.75 -2.99
N ARG A 138 46.63 14.95 -1.92
CA ARG A 138 47.83 14.79 -1.09
C ARG A 138 48.98 14.20 -1.90
N TRP A 139 48.74 13.14 -2.67
CA TRP A 139 49.76 12.53 -3.52
C TRP A 139 50.34 13.56 -4.50
N TRP A 140 49.48 14.29 -5.21
CA TRP A 140 49.90 15.31 -6.16
C TRP A 140 50.70 16.44 -5.51
N ALA A 141 50.29 16.89 -4.32
CA ALA A 141 50.98 17.95 -3.61
C ALA A 141 52.35 17.53 -3.05
N THR A 142 52.53 16.24 -2.72
CA THR A 142 53.78 15.72 -2.13
C THR A 142 54.72 15.07 -3.12
N ASP A 143 54.28 14.76 -4.34
CA ASP A 143 55.14 14.16 -5.36
C ASP A 143 55.98 15.25 -6.04
N ASN A 144 57.30 15.14 -5.89
CA ASN A 144 58.23 16.14 -6.42
C ASN A 144 58.24 16.19 -7.94
N ALA A 145 58.11 15.06 -8.61
CA ALA A 145 58.06 15.01 -10.07
C ALA A 145 56.89 15.83 -10.62
N LEU A 146 55.77 15.89 -9.89
CA LEU A 146 54.59 16.61 -10.33
C LEU A 146 54.77 18.13 -10.23
N TRP A 147 55.17 18.66 -9.06
CA TRP A 147 55.31 20.11 -8.90
C TRP A 147 56.54 20.67 -9.64
N GLU A 148 57.64 19.92 -9.74
CA GLU A 148 58.82 20.32 -10.51
C GLU A 148 58.50 20.44 -12.01
N ALA A 149 57.67 19.54 -12.55
CA ALA A 149 57.20 19.59 -13.93
C ALA A 149 56.20 20.73 -14.18
N LEU A 150 55.41 21.13 -13.17
CA LEU A 150 54.52 22.29 -13.25
C LEU A 150 55.27 23.63 -13.13
N ALA A 151 56.32 23.68 -12.30
CA ALA A 151 57.15 24.86 -12.14
C ALA A 151 58.02 25.13 -13.38
N GLU A 152 58.59 24.08 -13.97
CA GLU A 152 59.47 24.14 -15.14
C GLU A 152 59.09 23.04 -16.15
N PRO A 153 58.20 23.33 -17.12
CA PRO A 153 57.61 22.34 -18.01
C PRO A 153 58.56 21.91 -19.14
N GLU A 154 59.67 21.26 -18.77
CA GLU A 154 60.60 20.62 -19.70
C GLU A 154 60.11 19.23 -20.12
N ALA A 155 60.39 18.83 -21.37
CA ALA A 155 59.95 17.54 -21.91
C ALA A 155 60.35 16.33 -21.04
N ALA A 156 61.57 16.36 -20.47
CA ALA A 156 62.05 15.29 -19.59
C ALA A 156 61.28 15.23 -18.26
N ARG A 157 60.96 16.39 -17.65
CA ARG A 157 60.20 16.45 -16.38
C ARG A 157 58.74 16.07 -16.57
N LEU A 158 58.12 16.51 -17.67
CA LEU A 158 56.77 16.09 -18.05
C LEU A 158 56.69 14.57 -18.29
N SER A 159 57.69 13.98 -18.95
CA SER A 159 57.78 12.53 -19.13
C SER A 159 57.91 11.79 -17.80
N HIS A 160 58.79 12.25 -16.91
CA HIS A 160 58.96 11.65 -15.59
C HIS A 160 57.70 11.75 -14.72
N ALA A 161 57.04 12.91 -14.72
CA ALA A 161 55.77 13.13 -14.03
C ALA A 161 54.65 12.23 -14.58
N ALA A 162 54.58 12.05 -15.91
CA ALA A 162 53.62 11.16 -16.54
C ALA A 162 53.84 9.69 -16.15
N ASP A 163 55.09 9.22 -16.10
CA ASP A 163 55.43 7.87 -15.62
C ASP A 163 55.01 7.66 -14.16
N ARG A 164 55.30 8.66 -13.30
CA ARG A 164 54.90 8.65 -11.88
C ARG A 164 53.37 8.59 -11.73
N LEU A 165 52.63 9.42 -12.45
CA LEU A 165 51.16 9.37 -12.48
C LEU A 165 50.64 8.01 -12.99
N GLY A 166 51.30 7.43 -13.99
CA GLY A 166 50.98 6.09 -14.48
C GLY A 166 51.16 5.01 -13.43
N VAL A 167 52.20 5.09 -12.60
CA VAL A 167 52.40 4.19 -11.44
C VAL A 167 51.27 4.36 -10.43
N ILE A 168 50.96 5.60 -10.04
CA ILE A 168 49.91 5.90 -9.06
C ILE A 168 48.55 5.38 -9.56
N ASN A 169 48.19 5.67 -10.81
CA ASN A 169 46.94 5.23 -11.41
C ASN A 169 46.79 3.69 -11.44
N ARG A 170 47.88 2.94 -11.62
CA ARG A 170 47.85 1.47 -11.58
C ARG A 170 47.58 0.88 -10.20
N PHE A 171 47.94 1.59 -9.13
CA PHE A 171 47.68 1.15 -7.76
C PHE A 171 46.30 1.62 -7.23
N TYR A 172 45.63 2.54 -7.92
CA TYR A 172 44.26 2.95 -7.61
C TYR A 172 43.24 1.99 -8.22
N THR A 173 42.71 1.09 -7.40
CA THR A 173 41.67 0.12 -7.82
C THR A 173 40.24 0.69 -7.79
N VAL A 174 40.09 2.00 -7.55
CA VAL A 174 38.79 2.66 -7.30
C VAL A 174 38.11 3.14 -8.60
N TYR A 175 38.87 3.28 -9.68
CA TYR A 175 38.38 3.70 -11.00
C TYR A 175 38.13 2.52 -11.97
N LEU A 176 38.16 1.28 -11.46
CA LEU A 176 37.87 0.04 -12.19
C LEU A 176 36.53 -0.56 -11.75
#